data_AF-A0A2E7L6M0-F1
#
_entry.id   AF-A0A2E7L6M0-F1
#
_cell.length_a   1.000
_cell.length_b   1.000
_cell.length_c   1.000
_cell.angle_alpha   90.00
_cell.angle_beta   90.00
_cell.angle_gamma   90.00
#
_symmetry.space_group_name_H-M   'P 1'
#
loop_
_entity.id
_entity.type
_entity.pdbx_description
1 polymer ?
#
loop_
_entity_poly.entity_id
_entity_poly.type
_entity_poly.pdbx_seq_one_letter_code
_entity_poly.pdbx_strand_id
1 'polypeptide(L)'
;MAIIFLLLAMVLGLASFVCGIIILINAFQQDVTKGFLCLCIPFYVLYFAFALFDHEKKGLVLGLWLGGSIGASVLQVMAGAFAG
;
A
#
# COMPACT_ATOMS: atom_id res chain seq x y z
N MET A 1 12.60 10.38 -20.06
CA MET A 1 11.90 10.92 -18.87
C MET A 1 10.75 10.01 -18.45
N ALA A 2 9.75 9.74 -19.31
CA ALA A 2 8.60 8.89 -18.99
C ALA A 2 8.96 7.46 -18.49
N ILE A 3 9.93 6.78 -19.12
CA ILE A 3 10.36 5.41 -18.73
C ILE A 3 10.88 5.37 -17.28
N ILE A 4 11.62 6.39 -16.85
CA ILE A 4 12.18 6.46 -15.48
C ILE A 4 11.04 6.57 -14.46
N PHE A 5 10.02 7.39 -14.74
CA PHE A 5 8.85 7.53 -13.88
C PHE A 5 8.02 6.24 -13.82
N LEU A 6 7.88 5.51 -14.93
CA LEU A 6 7.21 4.21 -14.94
C LEU A 6 7.95 3.16 -14.10
N LEU A 7 9.28 3.09 -14.22
CA LEU A 7 10.07 2.16 -13.41
C LEU A 7 9.99 2.50 -11.92
N LEU A 8 10.08 3.78 -11.56
CA LEU A 8 9.91 4.21 -10.16
C LEU A 8 8.50 3.89 -9.66
N ALA A 9 7.47 4.18 -10.45
CA ALA A 9 6.08 3.86 -10.10
C ALA A 9 5.88 2.36 -9.89
N MET A 10 6.52 1.52 -10.71
CA MET A 10 6.47 0.07 -10.58
C MET A 10 7.10 -0.38 -9.26
N VAL A 11 8.28 0.12 -8.92
CA VAL A 11 8.98 -0.24 -7.66
C VAL A 11 8.18 0.23 -6.44
N LEU A 12 7.70 1.47 -6.43
CA LEU A 12 6.86 1.99 -5.34
C LEU A 12 5.53 1.24 -5.24
N GLY A 13 4.90 0.93 -6.37
CA GLY A 13 3.68 0.15 -6.42
C GLY A 13 3.86 -1.27 -5.85
N LEU A 14 4.97 -1.93 -6.21
CA LEU A 14 5.31 -3.26 -5.68
C LEU A 14 5.56 -3.20 -4.16
N ALA A 15 6.36 -2.24 -3.70
CA ALA A 15 6.64 -2.05 -2.28
C ALA A 15 5.37 -1.78 -1.47
N SER A 16 4.48 -0.93 -2.01
CA SER A 16 3.16 -0.66 -1.45
C SER A 16 2.31 -1.92 -1.37
N PHE A 17 2.27 -2.72 -2.43
CA PHE A 17 1.51 -3.96 -2.47
C PHE A 17 2.00 -4.97 -1.44
N VAL A 18 3.32 -5.16 -1.32
CA VAL A 18 3.93 -6.04 -0.31
C VAL A 18 3.58 -5.56 1.10
N CYS A 19 3.65 -4.26 1.38
CA CYS A 19 3.27 -3.70 2.68
C CYS A 19 1.77 -3.91 2.98
N GLY A 20 0.90 -3.79 1.99
CA GLY A 20 -0.52 -4.12 2.12
C GLY A 20 -0.76 -5.59 2.47
N ILE A 21 -0.01 -6.51 1.85
CA ILE A 21 -0.06 -7.94 2.18
C ILE A 21 0.40 -8.19 3.62
N ILE A 22 1.46 -7.53 4.09
CA ILE A 22 1.94 -7.68 5.48
C ILE A 22 0.86 -7.26 6.49
N ILE A 23 0.18 -6.14 6.23
CA ILE A 23 -0.94 -5.67 7.07
C ILE A 23 -2.06 -6.72 7.07
N LEU A 24 -2.37 -7.28 5.90
CA LEU A 24 -3.42 -8.27 5.76
C LEU A 24 -3.09 -9.59 6.47
N ILE A 25 -1.86 -10.08 6.33
CA ILE A 25 -1.36 -11.27 7.05
C ILE A 25 -1.50 -11.06 8.56
N ASN A 26 -1.09 -9.89 9.06
CA ASN A 26 -1.22 -9.55 10.48
C ASN A 26 -2.71 -9.53 10.91
N ALA A 27 -3.61 -9.03 10.07
CA ALA A 27 -5.05 -9.09 10.32
C ALA A 27 -5.57 -10.53 10.45
N PHE A 28 -5.17 -11.41 9.53
CA PHE A 28 -5.52 -12.84 9.59
C PHE A 28 -4.90 -13.56 10.78
N GLN A 29 -3.70 -13.18 11.21
CA GLN A 29 -3.05 -13.74 12.39
C GLN A 29 -3.77 -13.37 13.70
N GLN A 30 -4.38 -12.18 13.77
CA GLN A 30 -5.17 -11.80 14.93
C GLN A 30 -6.55 -12.46 14.94
N ASP A 31 -7.26 -12.43 13.80
CA ASP A 31 -8.60 -13.00 13.67
C ASP A 31 -8.96 -13.17 12.19
N VAL A 32 -9.49 -14.33 11.81
CA VAL A 32 -9.91 -14.63 10.43
C VAL A 32 -10.99 -13.66 9.97
N THR A 33 -11.90 -13.25 10.86
CA THR A 33 -12.98 -12.30 10.58
C THR A 33 -12.43 -10.91 10.26
N LYS A 34 -11.40 -10.46 11.00
CA LYS A 34 -10.74 -9.17 10.76
C LYS A 34 -9.99 -9.18 9.42
N GLY A 35 -9.31 -10.27 9.09
CA GLY A 35 -8.66 -10.46 7.79
C GLY A 35 -9.66 -10.41 6.63
N PHE A 36 -10.80 -11.11 6.76
CA PHE A 36 -11.87 -11.08 5.77
C PHE A 36 -12.50 -9.69 5.63
N LEU A 37 -12.75 -9.00 6.74
CA LEU A 37 -13.23 -7.61 6.72
C LEU A 37 -12.24 -6.66 6.05
N CYS A 38 -10.92 -6.84 6.23
CA CYS A 38 -9.91 -6.05 5.53
C CYS A 38 -9.92 -6.25 4.01
N LEU A 39 -10.27 -7.46 3.53
CA LEU A 39 -10.40 -7.75 2.09
C LEU A 39 -11.69 -7.19 1.50
N CYS A 40 -12.81 -7.39 2.19
CA CYS A 40 -14.13 -7.05 1.67
C CYS A 40 -14.50 -5.58 1.87
N ILE A 41 -13.97 -4.94 2.92
CA ILE A 41 -14.31 -3.56 3.29
C ILE A 41 -13.04 -2.70 3.19
N PRO A 42 -12.88 -1.90 2.11
CA PRO A 42 -11.67 -1.10 1.90
C PRO A 42 -11.44 -0.04 2.98
N PHE A 43 -12.49 0.41 3.66
CA PHE A 43 -12.34 1.33 4.81
C PHE A 43 -11.92 0.61 6.09
N TYR A 44 -12.23 -0.68 6.23
CA TYR A 44 -11.85 -1.46 7.41
C TYR A 44 -10.36 -1.75 7.42
N VAL A 45 -9.74 -1.97 6.26
CA VAL A 45 -8.27 -2.14 6.19
C VAL A 45 -7.54 -0.88 6.64
N LEU A 46 -8.07 0.32 6.38
CA LEU A 46 -7.50 1.57 6.91
C LEU A 46 -7.62 1.63 8.43
N TYR A 47 -8.81 1.35 8.98
CA TYR A 47 -9.01 1.29 10.43
C TYR A 47 -8.07 0.28 11.08
N PHE A 48 -7.97 -0.93 10.53
CA PHE A 48 -7.09 -1.97 11.02
C PHE A 48 -5.62 -1.53 10.96
N ALA A 49 -5.18 -1.01 9.83
CA ALA A 49 -3.82 -0.55 9.59
C ALA A 49 -3.38 0.56 10.58
N PHE A 50 -4.25 1.52 10.88
CA PHE A 50 -3.92 2.61 11.80
C PHE A 50 -4.13 2.24 13.28
N ALA A 51 -5.24 1.59 13.62
CA ALA A 51 -5.64 1.38 15.01
C ALA A 51 -5.17 0.04 15.61
N LEU A 52 -5.15 -1.04 14.83
CA LEU A 52 -4.95 -2.42 15.33
C LEU A 52 -3.63 -3.07 14.88
N PHE A 53 -3.00 -2.54 13.85
CA PHE A 53 -1.73 -3.06 13.36
C PHE A 53 -0.64 -2.77 14.40
N ASP A 54 -0.13 -3.84 15.01
CA ASP A 54 0.95 -3.81 15.97
C ASP A 54 2.19 -4.46 15.35
N HIS A 55 3.15 -3.62 14.97
CA HIS A 55 4.37 -4.05 14.28
C HIS A 55 5.50 -3.08 14.60
N GLU A 56 6.70 -3.60 14.86
CA GLU A 56 7.88 -2.80 15.23
C GLU A 56 8.20 -1.66 14.24
N LYS A 57 7.90 -1.87 12.95
CA LYS A 57 8.10 -0.90 11.86
C LYS A 57 6.78 -0.37 11.30
N LYS A 58 5.74 -0.27 12.14
CA LYS A 58 4.39 0.19 11.76
C LYS A 58 4.41 1.43 10.88
N GLY A 59 5.12 2.49 11.30
CA GLY A 59 5.18 3.73 10.54
C GLY A 59 5.77 3.57 9.13
N LEU A 60 6.76 2.70 8.98
CA LEU A 60 7.42 2.44 7.70
C LEU A 60 6.52 1.61 6.78
N VAL A 61 5.85 0.58 7.30
CA VAL A 61 4.89 -0.24 6.54
C VAL A 61 3.68 0.58 6.09
N LEU A 62 3.10 1.39 6.98
CA LEU A 62 1.98 2.28 6.64
C LEU A 62 2.40 3.37 5.65
N GLY A 63 3.58 3.94 5.84
CA GLY A 63 4.15 4.94 4.95
C GLY A 63 4.41 4.39 3.55
N LEU A 64 4.95 3.17 3.43
CA LEU A 64 5.17 2.52 2.13
C LEU A 64 3.86 2.06 1.49
N TRP A 65 2.89 1.59 2.27
CA TRP A 65 1.59 1.18 1.74
C TRP A 65 0.79 2.37 1.20
N LEU A 66 0.56 3.41 2.01
CA LEU A 66 -0.23 4.57 1.60
C LEU A 66 0.59 5.57 0.77
N GLY A 67 1.79 5.91 1.24
CA GLY A 67 2.68 6.81 0.51
C GLY A 67 3.22 6.20 -0.78
N GLY A 68 3.48 4.88 -0.79
CA GLY A 68 3.92 4.19 -2.01
C GLY A 68 2.81 4.05 -3.04
N SER A 69 1.57 3.79 -2.64
CA SER A 69 0.42 3.76 -3.57
C SER A 69 0.14 5.13 -4.16
N ILE A 70 0.02 6.18 -3.34
CA ILE A 70 -0.18 7.56 -3.82
C ILE A 70 1.01 8.01 -4.69
N GLY A 71 2.24 7.76 -4.23
CA GLY A 71 3.46 8.12 -4.96
C GLY A 71 3.54 7.43 -6.32
N ALA A 72 3.21 6.14 -6.40
CA ALA A 72 3.15 5.40 -7.65
C ALA A 72 2.08 5.97 -8.60
N SER A 73 0.88 6.29 -8.09
CA SER A 73 -0.18 6.89 -8.90
C SER A 73 0.23 8.25 -9.48
N VAL A 74 0.85 9.12 -8.66
CA VAL A 74 1.36 10.41 -9.13
C VAL A 74 2.42 10.22 -10.20
N LEU A 75 3.37 9.31 -9.99
CA LEU A 75 4.42 9.02 -10.96
C LEU A 75 3.88 8.46 -12.29
N GLN A 76 2.80 7.65 -12.26
CA GLN A 76 2.13 7.18 -13.46
C GLN A 76 1.45 8.33 -14.23
N VAL A 77 0.75 9.23 -13.53
CA VAL A 77 0.13 10.42 -14.14
C VAL A 77 1.19 11.31 -14.77
N MET A 78 2.31 11.54 -14.07
CA MET A 78 3.44 12.32 -14.60
C MET A 78 4.08 11.64 -15.81
N ALA A 79 4.27 10.31 -15.78
CA ALA A 79 4.78 9.58 -16.93
C ALA A 79 3.91 9.76 -18.18
N GLY A 80 2.58 9.75 -18.02
CA GLY A 80 1.63 10.04 -19.11
C GLY A 80 1.74 11.48 -19.63
N ALA A 81 1.87 12.46 -18.73
CA ALA A 81 2.03 13.86 -19.10
C ALA A 81 3.34 14.17 -19.87
N PHE A 82 4.41 13.39 -19.63
CA PHE A 82 5.69 13.52 -20.35
C PHE A 82 5.84 12.56 -21.55
N ALA A 83 4.79 11.80 -21.88
CA ALA A 83 4.77 10.89 -23.02
C ALA A 83 3.97 11.41 -24.22
N GLY A 84 3.11 12.42 -24.02
CA GLY A 84 2.45 13.18 -25.09
C GLY A 84 3.28 14.37 -25.55
#